data_AF-A0A0D8IUB3-F1
#
_entry.id   AF-A0A0D8IUB3-F1
#
_cell.length_a   1.000
_cell.length_b   1.000
_cell.length_c   1.000
_cell.angle_alpha   90.00
_cell.angle_beta   90.00
_cell.angle_gamma   90.00
#
_symmetry.space_group_name_H-M   'P 1'
#
loop_
_entity.id
_entity.type
_entity.pdbx_description
1 polymer ?
#
loop_
_entity_poly.entity_id
_entity_poly.type
_entity_poly.pdbx_seq_one_letter_code
_entity_poly.pdbx_strand_id
1 'polypeptide(L)'
;MLRLAQELVADPEKLVRAVERDRGLMETFLDFVRGLKNRIAIRLSGSERAMLDEAERTLVNLLRGEAGSVAGEKYSFVRATDAEQIARAQELEAQGENAKTIWSETHLTRDGGGAWVREINDRGAKPRPDGDARGEKGGRLADYLEHPELYEAVPGIADINVKLGMLPESEKGKYSSKKRMLHFAEDTFKNKSMSDIMHEVQHAIQNEEELATGGSRKLAYAALVSDAYEAVKDTPEFQSLQTKEERLHYLEEAAAKQAGAPDIETAATNGYVNLGGEKMARQTAKRWYYTKDQREKTWPDVAGNVLDKSVESQRIVETLERIGYTEDEIEAFIKNWGDKSDKQTAKGIL
;
A
#
# COMPACT_ATOMS: atom_id res chain seq x y z
N MET A 1 -25.29 3.04 -4.35
CA MET A 1 -24.88 2.92 -5.76
C MET A 1 -23.69 3.81 -6.09
N LEU A 2 -23.77 5.15 -6.02
CA LEU A 2 -22.59 6.01 -6.20
C LEU A 2 -21.45 5.67 -5.23
N ARG A 3 -21.76 5.50 -3.95
CA ARG A 3 -20.80 5.02 -2.94
C ARG A 3 -20.21 3.64 -3.26
N LEU A 4 -21.02 2.73 -3.81
CA LEU A 4 -20.57 1.40 -4.16
C LEU A 4 -19.74 1.39 -5.46
N ALA A 5 -20.08 2.24 -6.43
CA ALA A 5 -19.31 2.49 -7.64
C ALA A 5 -17.97 3.19 -7.32
N GLN A 6 -17.99 4.10 -6.34
CA GLN A 6 -16.81 4.68 -5.71
C GLN A 6 -15.96 3.62 -5.04
N GLU A 7 -16.56 2.73 -4.25
CA GLU A 7 -15.87 1.59 -3.65
C GLU A 7 -15.35 0.60 -4.71
N LEU A 8 -16.07 0.38 -5.81
CA LEU A 8 -15.66 -0.44 -6.97
C LEU A 8 -14.41 0.10 -7.66
N VAL A 9 -14.37 1.42 -7.89
CA VAL A 9 -13.25 2.12 -8.53
C VAL A 9 -12.09 2.32 -7.54
N ALA A 10 -12.39 2.50 -6.25
CA ALA A 10 -11.39 2.71 -5.21
C ALA A 10 -10.77 1.40 -4.70
N ASP A 11 -11.49 0.29 -4.77
CA ASP A 11 -11.10 -1.02 -4.22
C ASP A 11 -11.65 -2.19 -5.08
N PRO A 12 -11.09 -2.41 -6.29
CA PRO A 12 -11.50 -3.49 -7.18
C PRO A 12 -11.35 -4.90 -6.57
N GLU A 13 -10.46 -5.07 -5.59
CA GLU A 13 -10.19 -6.35 -4.93
C GLU A 13 -11.38 -6.87 -4.13
N LYS A 14 -12.18 -5.99 -3.50
CA LYS A 14 -13.40 -6.40 -2.81
C LYS A 14 -14.38 -7.11 -3.74
N LEU A 15 -14.40 -6.72 -5.02
CA LEU A 15 -15.30 -7.31 -6.00
C LEU A 15 -14.74 -8.56 -6.65
N VAL A 16 -13.42 -8.65 -6.82
CA VAL A 16 -12.78 -9.93 -7.16
C VAL A 16 -13.22 -11.00 -6.15
N ARG A 17 -13.09 -10.70 -4.84
CA ARG A 17 -13.52 -11.63 -3.77
C ARG A 17 -15.03 -11.88 -3.77
N ALA A 18 -15.85 -10.88 -4.06
CA ALA A 18 -17.30 -11.04 -4.14
C ALA A 18 -17.73 -11.92 -5.33
N VAL A 19 -17.06 -11.76 -6.48
CA VAL A 19 -17.26 -12.58 -7.69
C VAL A 19 -16.79 -14.01 -7.48
N GLU A 20 -15.64 -14.20 -6.82
CA GLU A 20 -15.11 -15.52 -6.45
C GLU A 20 -16.01 -16.26 -5.46
N ARG A 21 -16.63 -15.52 -4.53
CA ARG A 21 -17.52 -16.06 -3.49
C ARG A 21 -18.89 -16.46 -4.04
N ASP A 22 -19.51 -15.62 -4.87
CA ASP A 22 -20.81 -15.89 -5.49
C ASP A 22 -20.98 -15.15 -6.83
N ARG A 23 -20.56 -15.84 -7.90
CA ARG A 23 -20.62 -15.32 -9.27
C ARG A 23 -22.05 -15.01 -9.73
N GLY A 24 -23.03 -15.84 -9.36
CA GLY A 24 -24.42 -15.66 -9.78
C GLY A 24 -25.07 -14.43 -9.14
N LEU A 25 -24.73 -14.14 -7.88
CA LEU A 25 -25.15 -12.91 -7.20
C LEU A 25 -24.53 -11.67 -7.87
N MET A 26 -23.27 -11.74 -8.29
CA MET A 26 -22.59 -10.63 -8.95
C MET A 26 -23.07 -10.39 -10.38
N GLU A 27 -23.48 -11.42 -11.12
CA GLU A 27 -24.17 -11.30 -12.42
C GLU A 27 -25.53 -10.62 -12.26
N THR A 28 -26.31 -11.04 -11.25
CA THR A 28 -27.60 -10.42 -10.92
C THR A 28 -27.44 -8.96 -10.50
N PHE A 29 -26.38 -8.67 -9.73
CA PHE A 29 -26.03 -7.32 -9.33
C PHE A 29 -25.62 -6.44 -10.54
N LEU A 30 -24.83 -6.97 -11.47
CA LEU A 30 -24.46 -6.28 -12.71
C LEU A 30 -25.70 -5.92 -13.55
N ASP A 31 -26.66 -6.85 -13.69
CA ASP A 31 -27.89 -6.59 -14.44
C ASP A 31 -28.79 -5.56 -13.75
N PHE A 32 -28.83 -5.57 -12.41
CA PHE A 32 -29.47 -4.52 -11.62
C PHE A 32 -28.81 -3.15 -11.83
N VAL A 33 -27.47 -3.07 -11.82
CA VAL A 33 -26.69 -1.85 -12.08
C VAL A 33 -27.00 -1.29 -13.47
N ARG A 34 -27.01 -2.14 -14.51
CA ARG A 34 -27.37 -1.76 -15.89
C ARG A 34 -28.79 -1.24 -16.00
N GLY A 35 -29.75 -1.95 -15.40
CA GLY A 35 -31.16 -1.56 -15.40
C GLY A 35 -31.43 -0.26 -14.65
N LEU A 36 -30.65 0.05 -13.62
CA LEU A 36 -30.74 1.31 -12.88
C LEU A 36 -30.07 2.47 -13.66
N LYS A 37 -28.88 2.26 -14.22
CA LYS A 37 -28.16 3.23 -15.06
C LYS A 37 -29.03 3.74 -16.21
N ASN A 38 -29.72 2.83 -16.91
CA ASN A 38 -30.65 3.19 -17.98
C ASN A 38 -31.83 4.04 -17.51
N ARG A 39 -32.27 3.89 -16.25
CA ARG A 39 -33.39 4.64 -15.67
C ARG A 39 -33.00 6.03 -15.17
N ILE A 40 -31.75 6.23 -14.73
CA ILE A 40 -31.29 7.49 -14.12
C ILE A 40 -30.30 8.28 -15.00
N ALA A 41 -29.96 7.78 -16.19
CA ALA A 41 -28.94 8.35 -17.09
C ALA A 41 -29.11 9.84 -17.41
N ILE A 42 -30.34 10.37 -17.41
CA ILE A 42 -30.64 11.78 -17.73
C ILE A 42 -30.33 12.72 -16.54
N ARG A 43 -30.20 12.18 -15.32
CA ARG A 43 -30.01 12.96 -14.08
C ARG A 43 -28.59 12.89 -13.50
N LEU A 44 -27.69 12.11 -14.11
CA LEU A 44 -26.31 11.98 -13.67
C LEU A 44 -25.44 13.07 -14.28
N SER A 45 -24.51 13.61 -13.49
CA SER A 45 -23.44 14.45 -14.04
C SER A 45 -22.49 13.64 -14.94
N GLY A 46 -21.72 14.31 -15.79
CA GLY A 46 -20.79 13.65 -16.72
C GLY A 46 -19.75 12.78 -16.01
N SER A 47 -19.26 13.21 -14.84
CA SER A 47 -18.29 12.46 -14.03
C SER A 47 -18.91 11.24 -13.35
N GLU A 48 -20.13 11.35 -12.82
CA GLU A 48 -20.83 10.22 -12.19
C GLU A 48 -21.20 9.14 -13.21
N ARG A 49 -21.52 9.54 -14.43
CA ARG A 49 -21.78 8.61 -15.53
C ARG A 49 -20.52 7.85 -15.92
N ALA A 50 -19.39 8.53 -16.08
CA ALA A 50 -18.10 7.92 -16.40
C ALA A 50 -17.65 6.92 -15.32
N MET A 51 -17.82 7.28 -14.04
CA MET A 51 -17.51 6.42 -12.91
C MET A 51 -18.35 5.13 -12.90
N LEU A 52 -19.64 5.24 -13.22
CA LEU A 52 -20.54 4.08 -13.29
C LEU A 52 -20.22 3.19 -14.49
N ASP A 53 -19.83 3.78 -15.63
CA ASP A 53 -19.38 3.05 -16.82
C ASP A 53 -18.09 2.25 -16.53
N GLU A 54 -17.17 2.82 -15.76
CA GLU A 54 -15.91 2.19 -15.36
C GLU A 54 -16.11 1.07 -14.34
N ALA A 55 -16.98 1.27 -13.34
CA ALA A 55 -17.35 0.24 -12.38
C ALA A 55 -18.06 -0.95 -13.07
N GLU A 56 -18.96 -0.67 -14.01
CA GLU A 56 -19.63 -1.71 -14.81
C GLU A 56 -18.62 -2.50 -15.65
N ARG A 57 -17.70 -1.82 -16.34
CA ARG A 57 -16.67 -2.46 -17.16
C ARG A 57 -15.75 -3.35 -16.32
N THR A 58 -15.30 -2.86 -15.18
CA THR A 58 -14.47 -3.63 -14.23
C THR A 58 -15.20 -4.90 -13.79
N LEU A 59 -16.47 -4.79 -13.40
CA LEU A 59 -17.26 -5.94 -12.98
C LEU A 59 -17.52 -6.94 -14.11
N VAL A 60 -17.75 -6.46 -15.35
CA VAL A 60 -17.91 -7.31 -16.53
C VAL A 60 -16.65 -8.11 -16.84
N ASN A 61 -15.47 -7.47 -16.77
CA ASN A 61 -14.19 -8.14 -17.04
C ASN A 61 -13.90 -9.21 -15.97
N LEU A 62 -14.20 -8.92 -14.70
CA LEU A 62 -14.11 -9.89 -13.61
C LEU A 62 -15.05 -11.08 -13.82
N LEU A 63 -16.31 -10.82 -14.17
CA LEU A 63 -17.33 -11.85 -14.40
C LEU A 63 -17.08 -12.70 -15.65
N ARG A 64 -16.32 -12.21 -16.64
CA ARG A 64 -15.95 -12.99 -17.82
C ARG A 64 -14.77 -13.94 -17.60
N GLY A 65 -14.10 -13.87 -16.44
CA GLY A 65 -12.84 -14.59 -16.23
C GLY A 65 -11.67 -13.97 -17.02
N GLU A 66 -11.86 -12.78 -17.57
CA GLU A 66 -10.85 -11.99 -18.28
C GLU A 66 -9.95 -11.20 -17.31
N ALA A 67 -10.04 -11.48 -16.00
CA ALA A 67 -9.17 -10.92 -14.96
C ALA A 67 -7.67 -11.24 -15.17
N GLY A 68 -7.36 -12.21 -16.05
CA GLY A 68 -6.01 -12.49 -16.55
C GLY A 68 -5.66 -11.86 -17.92
N SER A 69 -6.56 -11.08 -18.53
CA SER A 69 -6.42 -10.53 -19.88
C SER A 69 -7.09 -9.16 -20.03
N VAL A 70 -6.87 -8.25 -19.08
CA VAL A 70 -6.92 -6.83 -19.44
C VAL A 70 -5.58 -6.56 -20.12
N ALA A 71 -5.60 -6.23 -21.41
CA ALA A 71 -4.45 -5.73 -22.15
C ALA A 71 -4.06 -4.31 -21.67
N GLY A 72 -3.90 -4.19 -20.36
CA GLY A 72 -3.38 -3.04 -19.66
C GLY A 72 -1.86 -3.08 -19.67
N GLU A 73 -1.26 -1.91 -19.75
CA GLU A 73 0.17 -1.81 -19.55
C GLU A 73 0.40 -1.85 -18.03
N LYS A 74 1.23 -2.80 -17.57
CA LYS A 74 1.51 -3.05 -16.15
C LYS A 74 2.77 -2.27 -15.77
N TYR A 75 2.92 -1.77 -14.54
CA TYR A 75 4.09 -0.96 -14.20
C TYR A 75 4.51 -0.96 -12.73
N SER A 76 5.82 -0.87 -12.54
CA SER A 76 6.51 -0.61 -11.28
C SER A 76 7.19 0.76 -11.32
N PHE A 77 7.49 1.34 -10.17
CA PHE A 77 8.21 2.61 -10.05
C PHE A 77 9.70 2.36 -9.79
N VAL A 78 10.55 3.07 -10.52
CA VAL A 78 12.00 3.07 -10.35
C VAL A 78 12.53 4.50 -10.29
N ARG A 79 13.73 4.69 -9.76
CA ARG A 79 14.43 5.96 -9.78
C ARG A 79 14.63 6.43 -11.22
N ALA A 80 14.31 7.69 -11.47
CA ALA A 80 14.58 8.33 -12.75
C ALA A 80 16.08 8.65 -12.86
N THR A 81 16.66 8.39 -14.02
CA THR A 81 18.09 8.61 -14.31
C THR A 81 18.32 9.50 -15.53
N ASP A 82 17.26 9.79 -16.30
CA ASP A 82 17.32 10.67 -17.48
C ASP A 82 17.46 12.13 -17.02
N ALA A 83 18.65 12.70 -17.23
CA ALA A 83 18.98 14.05 -16.79
C ALA A 83 18.15 15.13 -17.49
N GLU A 84 17.75 14.93 -18.75
CA GLU A 84 16.96 15.92 -19.50
C GLU A 84 15.51 15.94 -18.99
N GLN A 85 14.92 14.76 -18.77
CA GLN A 85 13.58 14.66 -18.17
C GLN A 85 13.55 15.21 -16.74
N ILE A 86 14.57 14.91 -15.94
CA ILE A 86 14.70 15.44 -14.57
C ILE A 86 14.84 16.96 -14.59
N ALA A 87 15.69 17.51 -15.47
CA ALA A 87 15.86 18.96 -15.59
C ALA A 87 14.55 19.65 -15.98
N ARG A 88 13.78 19.05 -16.91
CA ARG A 88 12.47 19.57 -17.29
C ARG A 88 11.47 19.53 -16.13
N ALA A 89 11.43 18.44 -15.36
CA ALA A 89 10.56 18.33 -14.19
C ALA A 89 10.91 19.36 -13.11
N GLN A 90 12.20 19.59 -12.87
CA GLN A 90 12.69 20.61 -11.93
C GLN A 90 12.37 22.03 -12.40
N GLU A 91 12.43 22.30 -13.71
CA GLU A 91 12.04 23.59 -14.28
C GLU A 91 10.55 23.89 -14.03
N LEU A 92 9.67 22.92 -14.32
CA LEU A 92 8.23 23.03 -14.07
C LEU A 92 7.94 23.23 -12.57
N GLU A 93 8.62 22.48 -11.70
CA GLU A 93 8.53 22.64 -10.23
C GLU A 93 8.95 24.05 -9.79
N ALA A 94 10.05 24.59 -10.35
CA ALA A 94 10.52 25.94 -10.06
C ALA A 94 9.58 27.05 -10.58
N GLN A 95 8.80 26.76 -11.62
CA GLN A 95 7.73 27.64 -12.13
C GLN A 95 6.45 27.58 -11.28
N GLY A 96 6.40 26.69 -10.28
CA GLY A 96 5.24 26.51 -9.40
C GLY A 96 4.17 25.58 -9.96
N GLU A 97 4.49 24.78 -10.99
CA GLU A 97 3.56 23.77 -11.51
C GLU A 97 3.30 22.68 -10.47
N ASN A 98 2.07 22.16 -10.48
CA ASN A 98 1.68 21.10 -9.55
C ASN A 98 2.19 19.72 -10.03
N ALA A 99 2.29 18.77 -9.11
CA ALA A 99 2.82 17.42 -9.38
C ALA A 99 2.07 16.67 -10.51
N LYS A 100 0.76 16.90 -10.67
CA LYS A 100 -0.03 16.29 -11.75
C LYS A 100 0.36 16.87 -13.11
N THR A 101 0.57 18.19 -13.21
CA THR A 101 1.07 18.82 -14.45
C THR A 101 2.46 18.28 -14.79
N ILE A 102 3.38 18.29 -13.82
CA ILE A 102 4.75 17.78 -13.99
C ILE A 102 4.73 16.35 -14.51
N TRP A 103 3.95 15.47 -13.89
CA TRP A 103 3.83 14.08 -14.32
C TRP A 103 3.22 13.94 -15.72
N SER A 104 2.22 14.76 -16.08
CA SER A 104 1.63 14.73 -17.42
C SER A 104 2.59 15.16 -18.53
N GLU A 105 3.54 16.04 -18.22
CA GLU A 105 4.54 16.53 -19.19
C GLU A 105 5.80 15.67 -19.25
N THR A 106 6.21 15.09 -18.12
CA THR A 106 7.54 14.45 -17.98
C THR A 106 7.48 12.96 -17.68
N HIS A 107 6.31 12.45 -17.27
CA HIS A 107 6.13 11.13 -16.68
C HIS A 107 6.97 10.87 -15.41
N LEU A 108 7.44 11.94 -14.77
CA LEU A 108 8.13 11.90 -13.48
C LEU A 108 7.22 12.37 -12.35
N THR A 109 7.43 11.81 -11.17
CA THR A 109 6.81 12.28 -9.92
C THR A 109 7.81 12.15 -8.78
N ARG A 110 7.66 12.95 -7.72
CA ARG A 110 8.46 12.80 -6.50
C ARG A 110 7.94 11.62 -5.68
N ASP A 111 8.84 10.81 -5.14
CA ASP A 111 8.51 9.88 -4.05
C ASP A 111 8.41 10.63 -2.70
N GLY A 112 8.13 9.90 -1.61
CA GLY A 112 8.07 10.49 -0.28
C GLY A 112 9.39 11.07 0.25
N GLY A 113 10.54 10.61 -0.27
CA GLY A 113 11.88 11.08 0.08
C GLY A 113 12.38 12.22 -0.81
N GLY A 114 11.57 12.62 -1.79
CA GLY A 114 11.92 13.63 -2.77
C GLY A 114 12.75 13.13 -3.94
N ALA A 115 12.96 11.83 -4.15
CA ALA A 115 13.58 11.36 -5.39
C ALA A 115 12.60 11.45 -6.58
N TRP A 116 13.10 11.76 -7.78
CA TRP A 116 12.30 11.61 -9.00
C TRP A 116 12.18 10.14 -9.36
N VAL A 117 10.95 9.68 -9.54
CA VAL A 117 10.64 8.31 -9.97
C VAL A 117 9.85 8.31 -11.26
N ARG A 118 10.03 7.24 -12.03
CA ARG A 118 9.34 6.96 -13.29
C ARG A 118 8.76 5.55 -13.25
N GLU A 119 7.87 5.26 -14.19
CA GLU A 119 7.33 3.93 -14.35
C GLU A 119 8.14 3.08 -15.34
N ILE A 120 8.28 1.78 -15.05
CA ILE A 120 8.82 0.76 -15.96
C ILE A 120 7.75 -0.24 -16.35
N ASN A 121 7.81 -0.73 -17.58
CA ASN A 121 6.80 -1.61 -18.13
C ASN A 121 6.92 -3.04 -17.56
N ASP A 122 5.89 -3.50 -16.87
CA ASP A 122 5.74 -4.85 -16.35
C ASP A 122 4.90 -5.75 -17.27
N ARG A 123 4.62 -5.34 -18.52
CA ARG A 123 3.81 -6.14 -19.48
C ARG A 123 4.34 -7.57 -19.58
N GLY A 124 5.66 -7.70 -19.67
CA GLY A 124 6.39 -8.96 -19.74
C GLY A 124 6.34 -9.80 -18.46
N ALA A 125 5.93 -9.21 -17.33
CA ALA A 125 5.99 -9.86 -16.03
C ALA A 125 5.02 -11.05 -15.93
N LYS A 126 5.58 -12.22 -15.61
CA LYS A 126 4.87 -13.49 -15.48
C LYS A 126 5.37 -14.27 -14.26
N PRO A 127 4.47 -14.87 -13.46
CA PRO A 127 4.90 -15.74 -12.39
C PRO A 127 5.45 -17.05 -12.98
N ARG A 128 6.42 -17.65 -12.30
CA ARG A 128 6.91 -19.01 -12.53
C ARG A 128 6.49 -19.86 -11.32
N PRO A 129 5.26 -20.43 -11.32
CA PRO A 129 4.68 -21.05 -10.12
C PRO A 129 5.43 -22.30 -9.63
N ASP A 130 6.09 -22.99 -10.56
CA ASP A 130 6.92 -24.16 -10.27
C ASP A 130 8.40 -23.80 -10.10
N GLY A 131 8.75 -22.55 -10.39
CA GLY A 131 10.09 -21.98 -10.47
C GLY A 131 11.13 -22.83 -11.23
N ASP A 132 12.36 -22.34 -11.29
CA ASP A 132 13.52 -23.21 -11.56
C ASP A 132 14.06 -23.84 -10.27
N ALA A 133 13.60 -23.35 -9.11
CA ALA A 133 13.86 -23.87 -7.78
C ALA A 133 13.13 -25.21 -7.56
N ARG A 134 13.75 -26.32 -7.98
CA ARG A 134 13.20 -27.69 -7.92
C ARG A 134 12.87 -28.13 -6.49
N GLY A 135 11.65 -27.87 -6.03
CA GLY A 135 11.14 -28.35 -4.73
C GLY A 135 11.65 -27.56 -3.51
N GLU A 136 12.25 -26.39 -3.71
CA GLU A 136 12.80 -25.56 -2.64
C GLU A 136 11.75 -24.55 -2.14
N LYS A 137 11.60 -24.42 -0.80
CA LYS A 137 10.75 -23.40 -0.15
C LYS A 137 11.39 -22.00 -0.18
N GLY A 138 12.25 -21.73 -1.16
CA GLY A 138 12.96 -20.48 -1.33
C GLY A 138 13.93 -20.53 -2.50
N GLY A 139 14.45 -19.37 -2.87
CA GLY A 139 15.30 -19.19 -4.05
C GLY A 139 15.60 -17.71 -4.29
N ARG A 140 15.82 -17.35 -5.55
CA ARG A 140 15.98 -15.97 -6.04
C ARG A 140 14.68 -15.46 -6.64
N LEU A 141 14.51 -14.13 -6.75
CA LEU A 141 13.33 -13.55 -7.38
C LEU A 141 13.16 -14.05 -8.82
N ALA A 142 14.26 -14.16 -9.58
CA ALA A 142 14.24 -14.66 -10.95
C ALA A 142 13.75 -16.12 -11.09
N ASP A 143 13.86 -16.92 -10.02
CA ASP A 143 13.34 -18.30 -10.04
C ASP A 143 11.80 -18.30 -10.08
N TYR A 144 11.14 -17.28 -9.51
CA TYR A 144 9.69 -17.23 -9.33
C TYR A 144 8.98 -16.17 -10.20
N LEU A 145 9.73 -15.22 -10.78
CA LEU A 145 9.20 -14.13 -11.58
C LEU A 145 10.04 -13.98 -12.86
N GLU A 146 9.40 -13.98 -14.02
CA GLU A 146 10.01 -13.53 -15.27
C GLU A 146 9.71 -12.04 -15.41
N HIS A 147 10.72 -11.16 -15.38
CA HIS A 147 10.53 -9.72 -15.56
C HIS A 147 11.79 -9.02 -16.09
N PRO A 148 12.10 -9.14 -17.40
CA PRO A 148 13.36 -8.65 -17.95
C PRO A 148 13.52 -7.13 -17.86
N GLU A 149 12.45 -6.35 -18.08
CA GLU A 149 12.50 -4.90 -17.99
C GLU A 149 12.82 -4.41 -16.57
N LEU A 150 12.33 -5.10 -15.54
CA LEU A 150 12.69 -4.82 -14.15
C LEU A 150 14.16 -5.15 -13.87
N TYR A 151 14.65 -6.27 -14.39
CA TYR A 151 16.02 -6.72 -14.13
C TYR A 151 17.06 -5.85 -14.82
N GLU A 152 16.69 -5.27 -15.97
CA GLU A 152 17.49 -4.23 -16.63
C GLU A 152 17.44 -2.90 -15.87
N ALA A 153 16.24 -2.47 -15.44
CA ALA A 153 16.06 -1.19 -14.76
C ALA A 153 16.70 -1.15 -13.37
N VAL A 154 16.67 -2.27 -12.64
CA VAL A 154 17.16 -2.38 -11.25
C VAL A 154 18.17 -3.53 -11.14
N PRO A 155 19.45 -3.29 -11.47
CA PRO A 155 20.48 -4.33 -11.40
C PRO A 155 20.56 -4.98 -10.01
N GLY A 156 20.57 -6.32 -9.97
CA GLY A 156 20.64 -7.11 -8.73
C GLY A 156 19.30 -7.36 -8.03
N ILE A 157 18.18 -6.83 -8.54
CA ILE A 157 16.83 -7.14 -8.03
C ILE A 157 16.47 -8.63 -8.25
N ALA A 158 16.94 -9.22 -9.35
CA ALA A 158 16.74 -10.63 -9.70
C ALA A 158 17.29 -11.59 -8.62
N ASP A 159 18.33 -11.16 -7.90
CA ASP A 159 19.06 -11.97 -6.92
C ASP A 159 18.50 -11.84 -5.49
N ILE A 160 17.43 -11.08 -5.28
CA ILE A 160 16.78 -10.97 -3.96
C ILE A 160 16.30 -12.35 -3.52
N ASN A 161 16.49 -12.66 -2.23
CA ASN A 161 16.05 -13.94 -1.68
C ASN A 161 14.53 -14.00 -1.64
N VAL A 162 13.95 -15.10 -2.10
CA VAL A 162 12.55 -15.43 -1.90
C VAL A 162 12.47 -16.59 -0.90
N LYS A 163 11.55 -16.49 0.05
CA LYS A 163 11.15 -17.57 0.93
C LYS A 163 9.66 -17.82 0.73
N LEU A 164 9.29 -19.09 0.65
CA LEU A 164 7.92 -19.57 0.64
C LEU A 164 7.63 -20.27 1.97
N GLY A 165 6.53 -19.95 2.62
CA GLY A 165 6.19 -20.58 3.89
C GLY A 165 4.93 -20.05 4.54
N MET A 166 4.69 -20.49 5.78
CA MET A 166 3.57 -19.97 6.57
C MET A 166 3.80 -18.50 6.92
N LEU A 167 2.82 -17.69 6.56
CA LEU A 167 2.63 -16.32 7.02
C LEU A 167 1.37 -16.28 7.90
N PRO A 168 1.25 -15.30 8.82
CA PRO A 168 -0.03 -15.00 9.45
C PRO A 168 -1.11 -14.82 8.39
N GLU A 169 -2.35 -15.21 8.68
CA GLU A 169 -3.47 -15.17 7.71
C GLU A 169 -3.72 -13.75 7.17
N SER A 170 -3.35 -12.72 7.94
CA SER A 170 -3.42 -11.31 7.57
C SER A 170 -2.28 -10.82 6.66
N GLU A 171 -1.20 -11.58 6.49
CA GLU A 171 -0.04 -11.25 5.64
C GLU A 171 -0.04 -12.09 4.36
N LYS A 172 -0.16 -11.43 3.20
CA LYS A 172 -0.09 -12.11 1.89
C LYS A 172 1.35 -12.26 1.37
N GLY A 173 2.22 -11.36 1.82
CA GLY A 173 3.62 -11.26 1.51
C GLY A 173 4.27 -10.27 2.49
N LYS A 174 5.60 -10.25 2.51
CA LYS A 174 6.37 -9.16 3.11
C LYS A 174 7.77 -9.08 2.53
N TYR A 175 8.24 -7.86 2.33
CA TYR A 175 9.65 -7.58 2.11
C TYR A 175 10.38 -7.25 3.42
N SER A 176 11.60 -7.77 3.56
CA SER A 176 12.51 -7.45 4.65
C SER A 176 13.80 -6.84 4.10
N SER A 177 13.97 -5.53 4.24
CA SER A 177 15.19 -4.81 3.85
C SER A 177 16.45 -5.38 4.52
N LYS A 178 16.42 -5.59 5.85
CA LYS A 178 17.54 -6.15 6.62
C LYS A 178 18.01 -7.51 6.11
N LYS A 179 17.10 -8.35 5.62
CA LYS A 179 17.42 -9.68 5.09
C LYS A 179 17.57 -9.70 3.57
N ARG A 180 17.26 -8.58 2.89
CA ARG A 180 17.09 -8.50 1.44
C ARG A 180 16.28 -9.70 0.94
N MET A 181 15.07 -9.87 1.50
CA MET A 181 14.27 -11.08 1.35
C MET A 181 12.78 -10.77 1.22
N LEU A 182 12.15 -11.37 0.21
CA LEU A 182 10.70 -11.49 0.05
C LEU A 182 10.23 -12.78 0.73
N HIS A 183 9.20 -12.70 1.56
CA HIS A 183 8.55 -13.87 2.14
C HIS A 183 7.10 -13.89 1.67
N PHE A 184 6.72 -14.97 0.99
CA PHE A 184 5.37 -15.18 0.49
C PHE A 184 4.78 -16.46 1.07
N ALA A 185 3.44 -16.56 1.04
CA ALA A 185 2.76 -17.83 1.27
C ALA A 185 3.16 -18.86 0.19
N GLU A 186 3.15 -20.14 0.55
CA GLU A 186 3.61 -21.22 -0.36
C GLU A 186 2.87 -21.25 -1.70
N ASP A 187 1.61 -20.80 -1.74
CA ASP A 187 0.77 -20.80 -2.91
C ASP A 187 0.68 -19.44 -3.63
N THR A 188 1.41 -18.41 -3.17
CA THR A 188 1.30 -17.05 -3.72
C THR A 188 1.51 -17.02 -5.24
N PHE A 189 2.55 -17.67 -5.75
CA PHE A 189 2.84 -17.69 -7.18
C PHE A 189 1.93 -18.62 -8.00
N LYS A 190 1.17 -19.50 -7.35
CA LYS A 190 0.24 -20.46 -7.98
C LYS A 190 -1.19 -19.91 -8.07
N ASN A 191 -1.65 -19.27 -7.00
CA ASN A 191 -3.06 -18.99 -6.78
C ASN A 191 -3.38 -17.50 -6.57
N LYS A 192 -2.39 -16.61 -6.45
CA LYS A 192 -2.63 -15.22 -6.06
C LYS A 192 -2.38 -14.21 -7.19
N SER A 193 -2.91 -13.01 -6.96
CA SER A 193 -2.81 -11.88 -7.86
C SER A 193 -1.37 -11.40 -7.99
N MET A 194 -0.93 -11.18 -9.22
CA MET A 194 0.35 -10.55 -9.51
C MET A 194 0.46 -9.14 -8.90
N SER A 195 -0.66 -8.45 -8.61
CA SER A 195 -0.64 -7.19 -7.87
C SER A 195 -0.02 -7.32 -6.47
N ASP A 196 -0.28 -8.43 -5.77
CA ASP A 196 0.28 -8.70 -4.43
C ASP A 196 1.79 -9.00 -4.52
N ILE A 197 2.23 -9.72 -5.57
CA ILE A 197 3.65 -10.00 -5.82
C ILE A 197 4.38 -8.68 -6.13
N MET A 198 3.84 -7.88 -7.05
CA MET A 198 4.47 -6.63 -7.46
C MET A 198 4.46 -5.57 -6.36
N HIS A 199 3.50 -5.60 -5.44
CA HIS A 199 3.52 -4.77 -4.24
C HIS A 199 4.79 -5.02 -3.41
N GLU A 200 5.09 -6.28 -3.10
CA GLU A 200 6.29 -6.63 -2.32
C GLU A 200 7.58 -6.42 -3.11
N VAL A 201 7.56 -6.69 -4.43
CA VAL A 201 8.69 -6.39 -5.31
C VAL A 201 8.96 -4.88 -5.35
N GLN A 202 7.94 -4.03 -5.32
CA GLN A 202 8.12 -2.58 -5.26
C GLN A 202 8.83 -2.15 -3.97
N HIS A 203 8.54 -2.79 -2.83
CA HIS A 203 9.33 -2.55 -1.61
C HIS A 203 10.79 -2.94 -1.75
N ALA A 204 11.07 -3.99 -2.53
CA ALA A 204 12.43 -4.37 -2.80
C ALA A 204 13.15 -3.38 -3.75
N ILE A 205 12.47 -2.89 -4.80
CA ILE A 205 12.99 -1.83 -5.67
C ILE A 205 13.35 -0.58 -4.86
N GLN A 206 12.45 -0.16 -3.96
CA GLN A 206 12.68 0.99 -3.10
C GLN A 206 13.96 0.86 -2.28
N ASN A 207 14.24 -0.34 -1.77
CA ASN A 207 15.46 -0.63 -1.02
C ASN A 207 16.72 -0.64 -1.92
N GLU A 208 16.66 -1.23 -3.10
CA GLU A 208 17.82 -1.29 -4.02
C GLU A 208 18.20 0.10 -4.57
N GLU A 209 17.22 0.99 -4.75
CA GLU A 209 17.42 2.30 -5.37
C GLU A 209 17.44 3.47 -4.39
N GLU A 210 17.43 3.19 -3.08
CA GLU A 210 17.42 4.20 -2.01
C GLU A 210 16.27 5.21 -2.17
N LEU A 211 15.08 4.69 -2.48
CA LEU A 211 13.84 5.45 -2.55
C LEU A 211 13.14 5.45 -1.19
N ALA A 212 12.08 6.25 -1.06
CA ALA A 212 11.21 6.26 0.09
C ALA A 212 10.70 4.85 0.40
N THR A 213 11.08 4.32 1.56
CA THR A 213 10.68 2.98 1.98
C THR A 213 9.28 2.99 2.56
N GLY A 214 8.61 1.83 2.51
CA GLY A 214 7.41 1.60 3.29
C GLY A 214 7.69 1.61 4.80
N GLY A 215 6.67 1.27 5.57
CA GLY A 215 6.80 1.16 7.02
C GLY A 215 5.92 0.07 7.58
N SER A 216 5.40 0.28 8.77
CA SER A 216 4.43 -0.62 9.38
C SER A 216 3.44 0.16 10.20
N ARG A 217 2.28 -0.43 10.49
CA ARG A 217 1.32 0.14 11.45
C ARG A 217 1.97 0.43 12.80
N LYS A 218 2.91 -0.42 13.25
CA LYS A 218 3.69 -0.18 14.48
C LYS A 218 4.50 1.10 14.37
N LEU A 219 5.21 1.29 13.26
CA LEU A 219 6.00 2.50 13.04
C LEU A 219 5.13 3.77 13.01
N ALA A 220 3.96 3.70 12.36
CA ALA A 220 3.02 4.82 12.34
C ALA A 220 2.45 5.12 13.74
N TYR A 221 2.12 4.10 14.53
CA TYR A 221 1.71 4.29 15.92
C TYR A 221 2.83 4.91 16.76
N ALA A 222 4.09 4.45 16.63
CA ALA A 222 5.23 5.03 17.34
C ALA A 222 5.30 6.54 17.11
N ALA A 223 5.26 6.96 15.84
CA ALA A 223 5.28 8.37 15.47
C ALA A 223 4.10 9.14 16.08
N LEU A 224 2.87 8.64 15.88
CA LEU A 224 1.65 9.29 16.37
C LEU A 224 1.62 9.48 17.89
N VAL A 225 1.97 8.44 18.65
CA VAL A 225 1.98 8.48 20.12
C VAL A 225 3.12 9.37 20.64
N SER A 226 4.28 9.33 19.99
CA SER A 226 5.41 10.21 20.36
C SER A 226 5.11 11.68 20.06
N ASP A 227 4.46 11.97 18.93
CA ASP A 227 4.00 13.32 18.56
C ASP A 227 2.94 13.82 19.55
N ALA A 228 1.97 12.97 19.91
CA ALA A 228 0.95 13.28 20.91
C ALA A 228 1.59 13.59 22.27
N TYR A 229 2.59 12.81 22.69
CA TYR A 229 3.33 13.07 23.94
C TYR A 229 3.98 14.45 23.92
N GLU A 230 4.72 14.79 22.87
CA GLU A 230 5.37 16.10 22.77
C GLU A 230 4.35 17.25 22.77
N ALA A 231 3.15 17.03 22.23
CA ALA A 231 2.08 18.03 22.22
C ALA A 231 1.38 18.23 23.59
N VAL A 232 1.34 17.20 24.45
CA VAL A 232 0.53 17.22 25.68
C VAL A 232 1.32 17.08 26.99
N LYS A 233 2.62 16.78 26.94
CA LYS A 233 3.45 16.51 28.15
C LYS A 233 3.41 17.61 29.21
N ASP A 234 3.17 18.86 28.80
CA ASP A 234 3.15 20.04 29.68
C ASP A 234 1.72 20.46 30.09
N THR A 235 0.68 19.71 29.69
CA THR A 235 -0.70 20.06 30.04
C THR A 235 -1.05 19.62 31.47
N PRO A 236 -1.85 20.40 32.21
CA PRO A 236 -2.33 19.99 33.54
C PRO A 236 -3.09 18.67 33.51
N GLU A 237 -3.87 18.43 32.46
CA GLU A 237 -4.64 17.19 32.28
C GLU A 237 -3.71 15.98 32.24
N PHE A 238 -2.66 16.02 31.41
CA PHE A 238 -1.73 14.91 31.28
C PHE A 238 -0.88 14.72 32.55
N GLN A 239 -0.42 15.81 33.16
CA GLN A 239 0.39 15.76 34.39
C GLN A 239 -0.41 15.24 35.60
N SER A 240 -1.73 15.40 35.60
CA SER A 240 -2.59 14.89 36.68
C SER A 240 -2.78 13.37 36.67
N LEU A 241 -2.44 12.69 35.57
CA LEU A 241 -2.58 11.24 35.42
C LEU A 241 -1.59 10.49 36.32
N GLN A 242 -2.10 9.50 37.07
CA GLN A 242 -1.35 8.85 38.15
C GLN A 242 -0.59 7.62 37.66
N THR A 243 -1.19 6.86 36.74
CA THR A 243 -0.63 5.61 36.23
C THR A 243 -0.07 5.75 34.82
N LYS A 244 0.89 4.88 34.48
CA LYS A 244 1.46 4.81 33.13
C LYS A 244 0.44 4.35 32.10
N GLU A 245 -0.50 3.48 32.48
CA GLU A 245 -1.60 3.03 31.62
C GLU A 245 -2.58 4.16 31.28
N GLU A 246 -2.95 4.99 32.27
CA GLU A 246 -3.77 6.19 32.04
C GLU A 246 -3.07 7.17 31.11
N ARG A 247 -1.76 7.40 31.31
CA ARG A 247 -0.95 8.26 30.43
C ARG A 247 -0.91 7.73 29.02
N LEU A 248 -0.62 6.45 28.83
CA LEU A 248 -0.58 5.84 27.49
C LEU A 248 -1.95 5.95 26.80
N HIS A 249 -3.03 5.62 27.51
CA HIS A 249 -4.38 5.74 26.96
C HIS A 249 -4.71 7.17 26.53
N TYR A 250 -4.36 8.17 27.37
CA TYR A 250 -4.51 9.58 27.01
C TYR A 250 -3.72 9.95 25.75
N LEU A 251 -2.49 9.45 25.60
CA LEU A 251 -1.68 9.69 24.39
C LEU A 251 -2.32 9.05 23.16
N GLU A 252 -2.85 7.84 23.26
CA GLU A 252 -3.55 7.15 22.17
C GLU A 252 -4.81 7.92 21.73
N GLU A 253 -5.60 8.42 22.68
CA GLU A 253 -6.77 9.26 22.39
C GLU A 253 -6.37 10.60 21.74
N ALA A 254 -5.33 11.26 22.27
CA ALA A 254 -4.82 12.51 21.73
C ALA A 254 -4.30 12.32 20.29
N ALA A 255 -3.54 11.25 20.05
CA ALA A 255 -3.04 10.88 18.73
C ALA A 255 -4.18 10.59 17.74
N ALA A 256 -5.18 9.79 18.14
CA ALA A 256 -6.34 9.50 17.31
C ALA A 256 -7.11 10.77 16.93
N LYS A 257 -7.33 11.66 17.91
CA LYS A 257 -8.00 12.95 17.71
C LYS A 257 -7.22 13.87 16.77
N GLN A 258 -5.89 13.97 16.92
CA GLN A 258 -5.03 14.76 16.04
C GLN A 258 -5.06 14.23 14.60
N ALA A 259 -5.12 12.90 14.43
CA ALA A 259 -5.24 12.25 13.13
C ALA A 259 -6.66 12.28 12.53
N GLY A 260 -7.66 12.79 13.25
CA GLY A 260 -9.07 12.77 12.83
C GLY A 260 -9.64 11.35 12.72
N ALA A 261 -9.11 10.40 13.50
CA ALA A 261 -9.50 9.00 13.50
C ALA A 261 -10.34 8.66 14.75
N PRO A 262 -11.22 7.63 14.68
CA PRO A 262 -12.01 7.21 15.83
C PRO A 262 -11.17 6.58 16.96
N ASP A 263 -10.04 5.98 16.63
CA ASP A 263 -9.14 5.30 17.55
C ASP A 263 -7.70 5.28 17.00
N ILE A 264 -6.74 4.91 17.86
CA ILE A 264 -5.33 4.89 17.51
C ILE A 264 -4.99 3.81 16.48
N GLU A 265 -5.76 2.71 16.42
CA GLU A 265 -5.51 1.64 15.45
C GLU A 265 -5.84 2.10 14.02
N THR A 266 -6.96 2.81 13.88
CA THR A 266 -7.38 3.46 12.64
C THR A 266 -6.41 4.58 12.25
N ALA A 267 -5.98 5.40 13.22
CA ALA A 267 -4.98 6.44 12.99
C ALA A 267 -3.66 5.86 12.47
N ALA A 268 -3.15 4.81 13.13
CA ALA A 268 -1.91 4.14 12.75
C ALA A 268 -2.03 3.42 11.40
N THR A 269 -3.19 2.84 11.10
CA THR A 269 -3.47 2.24 9.79
C THR A 269 -3.45 3.30 8.70
N ASN A 270 -4.12 4.44 8.92
CA ASN A 270 -4.14 5.57 7.98
C ASN A 270 -2.74 6.18 7.80
N GLY A 271 -1.98 6.34 8.89
CA GLY A 271 -0.60 6.81 8.85
C GLY A 271 0.30 5.88 8.04
N TYR A 272 0.17 4.57 8.26
CA TYR A 272 0.91 3.54 7.52
C TYR A 272 0.63 3.57 6.02
N VAL A 273 -0.65 3.56 5.60
CA VAL A 273 -1.01 3.57 4.17
C VAL A 273 -0.63 4.86 3.45
N ASN A 274 -0.38 5.94 4.20
CA ASN A 274 0.05 7.23 3.67
C ASN A 274 1.59 7.41 3.64
N LEU A 275 2.36 6.43 4.11
CA LEU A 275 3.82 6.46 3.95
C LEU A 275 4.16 6.40 2.46
N GLY A 276 5.11 7.22 2.01
CA GLY A 276 5.45 7.36 0.58
C GLY A 276 5.79 6.01 -0.07
N GLY A 277 6.57 5.17 0.60
CA GLY A 277 6.90 3.86 0.06
C GLY A 277 5.71 2.88 0.01
N GLU A 278 4.80 2.95 0.98
CA GLU A 278 3.56 2.16 0.96
C GLU A 278 2.61 2.64 -0.15
N LYS A 279 2.46 3.96 -0.32
CA LYS A 279 1.68 4.55 -1.41
C LYS A 279 2.22 4.10 -2.77
N MET A 280 3.53 4.12 -2.97
CA MET A 280 4.15 3.66 -4.21
C MET A 280 3.93 2.15 -4.47
N ALA A 281 4.06 1.30 -3.46
CA ALA A 281 3.77 -0.13 -3.58
C ALA A 281 2.28 -0.39 -3.89
N ARG A 282 1.37 0.39 -3.29
CA ARG A 282 -0.08 0.35 -3.60
C ARG A 282 -0.40 0.87 -4.99
N GLN A 283 0.27 1.93 -5.46
CA GLN A 283 0.09 2.42 -6.83
C GLN A 283 0.55 1.36 -7.84
N THR A 284 1.66 0.68 -7.59
CA THR A 284 2.14 -0.45 -8.41
C THR A 284 1.06 -1.54 -8.50
N ALA A 285 0.54 -1.99 -7.36
CA ALA A 285 -0.53 -2.99 -7.31
C ALA A 285 -1.82 -2.53 -8.01
N LYS A 286 -2.24 -1.28 -7.80
CA LYS A 286 -3.45 -0.70 -8.40
C LYS A 286 -3.33 -0.58 -9.91
N ARG A 287 -2.19 -0.08 -10.38
CA ARG A 287 -1.92 0.20 -11.79
C ARG A 287 -1.65 -1.06 -12.60
N TRP A 288 -1.42 -2.19 -11.94
CA TRP A 288 -1.38 -3.52 -12.57
C TRP A 288 -2.58 -3.80 -13.48
N TYR A 289 -3.76 -3.26 -13.13
CA TYR A 289 -5.01 -3.48 -13.87
C TYR A 289 -5.38 -2.34 -14.83
N TYR A 290 -4.55 -1.30 -14.93
CA TYR A 290 -4.88 -0.11 -15.72
C TYR A 290 -4.66 -0.33 -17.21
N THR A 291 -5.60 0.16 -18.02
CA THR A 291 -5.34 0.40 -19.44
C THR A 291 -4.36 1.57 -19.62
N LYS A 292 -3.71 1.63 -20.79
CA LYS A 292 -2.83 2.77 -21.15
C LYS A 292 -3.50 4.13 -20.93
N ASP A 293 -4.74 4.28 -21.39
CA ASP A 293 -5.51 5.52 -21.25
C ASP A 293 -5.79 5.88 -19.78
N GLN A 294 -6.17 4.90 -18.95
CA GLN A 294 -6.36 5.12 -17.51
C GLN A 294 -5.06 5.53 -16.82
N ARG A 295 -3.94 4.90 -17.17
CA ARG A 295 -2.62 5.25 -16.66
C ARG A 295 -2.28 6.69 -17.02
N GLU A 296 -2.36 7.06 -18.30
CA GLU A 296 -2.05 8.41 -18.81
C GLU A 296 -2.93 9.50 -18.20
N LYS A 297 -4.17 9.19 -17.80
CA LYS A 297 -5.09 10.16 -17.19
C LYS A 297 -5.02 10.22 -15.66
N THR A 298 -4.40 9.23 -15.02
CA THR A 298 -4.39 9.10 -13.56
C THR A 298 -2.98 9.29 -13.03
N TRP A 299 -2.72 10.45 -12.44
CA TRP A 299 -1.47 10.73 -11.76
C TRP A 299 -1.25 9.73 -10.60
N PRO A 300 -0.09 9.05 -10.54
CA PRO A 300 0.25 8.20 -9.42
C PRO A 300 0.71 9.06 -8.26
N ASP A 301 -0.21 9.36 -7.35
CA ASP A 301 0.13 9.96 -6.08
C ASP A 301 0.92 8.95 -5.22
N VAL A 302 2.24 9.00 -5.37
CA VAL A 302 3.26 8.22 -4.64
C VAL A 302 4.05 9.08 -3.65
N ALA A 303 3.74 10.38 -3.61
CA ALA A 303 4.27 11.27 -2.59
C ALA A 303 3.64 10.90 -1.24
N GLY A 304 4.39 10.99 -0.16
CA GLY A 304 3.87 10.66 1.17
C GLY A 304 4.93 10.86 2.24
N ASN A 305 4.53 10.66 3.49
CA ASN A 305 5.44 10.85 4.62
C ASN A 305 6.51 9.75 4.62
N VAL A 306 7.70 10.09 5.13
CA VAL A 306 8.76 9.13 5.41
C VAL A 306 8.96 9.10 6.91
N LEU A 307 8.91 7.88 7.49
CA LEU A 307 9.23 7.65 8.88
C LEU A 307 10.54 6.87 8.95
N ASP A 308 11.54 7.43 9.62
CA ASP A 308 12.79 6.72 9.86
C ASP A 308 12.57 5.68 10.97
N LYS A 309 12.79 4.41 10.63
CA LYS A 309 12.56 3.30 11.56
C LYS A 309 13.39 3.42 12.83
N SER A 310 14.65 3.83 12.73
CA SER A 310 15.54 3.95 13.89
C SER A 310 15.09 5.08 14.80
N VAL A 311 14.73 6.22 14.21
CA VAL A 311 14.27 7.40 14.94
C VAL A 311 12.96 7.11 15.66
N GLU A 312 11.92 6.65 14.95
CA GLU A 312 10.61 6.46 15.58
C GLU A 312 10.62 5.29 16.57
N SER A 313 11.45 4.26 16.36
CA SER A 313 11.63 3.19 17.36
C SER A 313 12.29 3.71 18.64
N GLN A 314 13.24 4.63 18.53
CA GLN A 314 13.86 5.26 19.69
C GLN A 314 12.87 6.20 20.40
N ARG A 315 12.14 7.04 19.64
CA ARG A 315 11.16 7.98 20.18
C ARG A 315 10.10 7.29 21.02
N ILE A 316 9.52 6.19 20.53
CA ILE A 316 8.49 5.49 21.30
C ILE A 316 9.04 4.84 22.58
N VAL A 317 10.27 4.34 22.57
CA VAL A 317 10.94 3.82 23.78
C VAL A 317 11.09 4.95 24.80
N GLU A 318 11.65 6.09 24.40
CA GLU A 318 11.82 7.26 25.28
C GLU A 318 10.48 7.78 25.81
N THR A 319 9.43 7.81 24.98
CA THR A 319 8.08 8.20 25.40
C THR A 319 7.54 7.23 26.46
N LEU A 320 7.66 5.92 26.25
CA LEU A 320 7.19 4.92 27.21
C LEU A 320 7.95 4.99 28.54
N GLU A 321 9.26 5.20 28.51
CA GLU A 321 10.08 5.42 29.72
C GLU A 321 9.60 6.66 30.48
N ARG A 322 9.39 7.79 29.78
CA ARG A 322 8.95 9.05 30.38
C ARG A 322 7.57 8.97 31.02
N ILE A 323 6.67 8.14 30.50
CA ILE A 323 5.35 7.95 31.12
C ILE A 323 5.35 6.90 32.23
N GLY A 324 6.46 6.17 32.44
CA GLY A 324 6.71 5.34 33.61
C GLY A 324 6.76 3.83 33.36
N TYR A 325 6.90 3.37 32.11
CA TYR A 325 7.15 1.96 31.82
C TYR A 325 8.61 1.57 32.12
N THR A 326 8.81 0.35 32.62
CA THR A 326 10.16 -0.22 32.79
C THR A 326 10.69 -0.82 31.48
N GLU A 327 11.99 -1.05 31.40
CA GLU A 327 12.63 -1.69 30.23
C GLU A 327 11.97 -3.03 29.88
N ASP A 328 11.77 -3.92 30.86
CA ASP A 328 11.09 -5.21 30.66
C ASP A 328 9.66 -5.06 30.11
N GLU A 329 8.93 -4.05 30.58
CA GLU A 329 7.56 -3.77 30.12
C GLU A 329 7.54 -3.19 28.71
N ILE A 330 8.53 -2.37 28.35
CA ILE A 330 8.70 -1.83 27.00
C ILE A 330 9.06 -2.94 26.02
N GLU A 331 9.98 -3.83 26.39
CA GLU A 331 10.30 -5.01 25.58
C GLU A 331 9.06 -5.88 25.35
N ALA A 332 8.29 -6.14 26.42
CA ALA A 332 7.04 -6.88 26.33
C ALA A 332 5.99 -6.16 25.47
N PHE A 333 5.89 -4.84 25.58
CA PHE A 333 5.00 -4.00 24.78
C PHE A 333 5.35 -4.12 23.29
N ILE A 334 6.61 -3.88 22.93
CA ILE A 334 7.09 -3.91 21.54
C ILE A 334 6.90 -5.30 20.92
N LYS A 335 7.19 -6.36 21.70
CA LYS A 335 7.01 -7.75 21.28
C LYS A 335 5.54 -8.09 21.04
N ASN A 336 4.65 -7.71 21.95
CA ASN A 336 3.22 -8.04 21.90
C ASN A 336 2.37 -7.08 21.06
N TRP A 337 2.95 -5.99 20.56
CA TRP A 337 2.32 -5.00 19.69
C TRP A 337 1.73 -5.59 18.39
N GLY A 338 2.11 -6.82 18.02
CA GLY A 338 1.55 -7.55 16.86
C GLY A 338 0.35 -8.46 17.19
N ASP A 339 0.14 -8.83 18.46
CA ASP A 339 -0.85 -9.85 18.86
C ASP A 339 -2.20 -9.25 19.28
N LYS A 340 -2.24 -7.95 19.60
CA LYS A 340 -3.49 -7.29 20.02
C LYS A 340 -4.43 -7.02 18.83
N SER A 341 -3.90 -6.77 17.62
CA SER A 341 -4.70 -6.57 16.40
C SER A 341 -5.48 -7.82 15.98
N ASP A 342 -5.02 -9.01 16.37
CA ASP A 342 -5.65 -10.28 16.02
C ASP A 342 -6.66 -10.75 17.08
N LYS A 343 -6.62 -10.19 18.30
CA LYS A 343 -7.48 -10.61 19.42
C LYS A 343 -8.77 -9.80 19.57
N GLN A 344 -8.82 -8.55 19.10
CA GLN A 344 -10.05 -7.74 19.21
C GLN A 344 -11.11 -8.09 18.15
N THR A 345 -10.72 -8.64 17.00
CA THR A 345 -11.66 -9.12 15.96
C THR A 345 -12.36 -10.44 16.33
N ALA A 346 -11.87 -11.18 17.32
CA ALA A 346 -12.48 -12.44 17.78
C ALA A 346 -13.50 -12.27 18.94
N LYS A 347 -13.62 -11.08 19.55
CA LYS A 347 -14.49 -10.85 20.73
C LYS A 347 -15.76 -10.05 20.46
N GLY A 348 -16.06 -9.71 19.20
CA GLY A 348 -17.24 -8.94 18.79
C GLY A 348 -18.33 -9.72 18.05
N ILE A 349 -18.22 -11.05 17.94
CA ILE A 349 -19.26 -11.90 17.33
C ILE A 349 -19.63 -13.00 18.32
N LEU A 350 -20.41 -12.62 19.32
CA LEU A 350 -21.38 -13.49 20.00
C LEU A 350 -22.69 -12.73 20.13
#